data_AF-A0A9W6GFV4-F1
#
_entry.id   AF-A0A9W6GFV4-F1
#
_cell.length_a   1.000
_cell.length_b   1.000
_cell.length_c   1.000
_cell.angle_alpha   90.00
_cell.angle_beta   90.00
_cell.angle_gamma   90.00
#
_symmetry.space_group_name_H-M   'P 1'
#
loop_
_entity.id
_entity.type
_entity.pdbx_description
1 polymer ?
#
loop_
_entity_poly.entity_id
_entity_poly.type
_entity_poly.pdbx_seq_one_letter_code
_entity_poly.pdbx_strand_id
1 'polypeptide(L)'
;MASECCKSEGLEIKGEAAPESKKEFKVETVLEEAYELGCEEVKIIDPQSIAVGNWVQWKCRYGCALYDKDGCHPPYAPSAEETKKILKEYSKAILMKGFNGSKLSEIAIDLEGFAYELGYYKAFALIALPVTPGST
;
A
#
# COMPACT_ATOMS: atom_id res chain seq x y z
N MET A 1 -27.97 1.85 54.84
CA MET A 1 -27.73 0.64 54.04
C MET A 1 -26.27 0.65 53.65
N ALA A 2 -25.61 -0.48 53.86
CA ALA A 2 -24.19 -0.76 53.65
C ALA A 2 -23.65 -0.13 52.35
N SER A 3 -22.55 0.61 52.41
CA SER A 3 -21.16 0.12 52.46
C SER A 3 -20.67 -0.38 51.09
N GLU A 4 -19.61 0.29 50.65
CA GLU A 4 -18.48 -0.23 49.88
C GLU A 4 -18.75 -0.93 48.54
N CYS A 5 -18.37 -0.23 47.46
CA CYS A 5 -17.59 -0.86 46.39
C CYS A 5 -16.64 0.15 45.70
N CYS A 6 -16.00 1.01 46.51
CA CYS A 6 -14.69 1.55 46.15
C CYS A 6 -13.66 0.76 46.95
N LYS A 7 -13.19 -0.36 46.39
CA LYS A 7 -11.93 -1.07 46.71
C LYS A 7 -11.89 -2.42 46.00
N SER A 8 -11.17 -2.48 44.89
CA SER A 8 -10.17 -3.51 44.61
C SER A 8 -9.45 -3.08 43.33
N GLU A 9 -8.30 -2.46 43.51
CA GLU A 9 -7.00 -3.12 43.35
C GLU A 9 -6.58 -3.09 41.88
N GLY A 10 -5.54 -2.30 41.65
CA GLY A 10 -4.93 -2.14 40.35
C GLY A 10 -4.60 -3.49 39.77
N LEU A 11 -5.29 -3.83 38.69
CA LEU A 11 -4.70 -4.72 37.71
C LEU A 11 -3.70 -3.86 36.94
N GLU A 12 -2.49 -3.75 37.49
CA GLU A 12 -1.32 -3.47 36.66
C GLU A 12 -1.34 -4.52 35.56
N ILE A 13 -1.89 -4.14 34.42
CA ILE A 13 -1.58 -4.82 33.18
C ILE A 13 -0.11 -4.51 32.97
N LYS A 14 0.75 -5.36 33.53
CA LYS A 14 2.08 -5.58 32.99
C LYS A 14 1.83 -6.00 31.56
N GLY A 15 1.80 -5.00 30.67
CA GLY A 15 2.03 -5.18 29.26
C GLY A 15 3.43 -5.73 29.19
N GLU A 16 3.53 -7.06 29.33
CA GLU A 16 4.71 -7.80 28.97
C GLU A 16 4.96 -7.40 27.52
N ALA A 17 6.02 -6.61 27.33
CA ALA A 17 6.39 -6.07 26.04
C ALA A 17 6.39 -7.23 25.06
N ALA A 18 5.56 -7.13 24.01
CA ALA A 18 5.63 -8.03 22.88
C ALA A 18 7.11 -8.17 22.51
N PRO A 19 7.63 -9.40 22.35
CA PRO A 19 9.05 -9.61 22.21
C PRO A 19 9.54 -8.80 21.02
N GLU A 20 10.32 -7.74 21.30
CA GLU A 20 11.07 -6.96 20.33
C GLU A 20 12.16 -7.86 19.74
N SER A 21 11.74 -8.81 18.90
CA SER A 21 12.64 -9.46 17.97
C SER A 21 12.87 -8.47 16.84
N LYS A 22 13.93 -7.65 16.97
CA LYS A 22 14.46 -6.87 15.85
C LYS A 22 14.93 -7.82 14.76
N LYS A 23 14.01 -8.29 13.92
CA LYS A 23 14.34 -8.76 12.59
C LYS A 23 14.67 -7.50 11.79
N GLU A 24 15.89 -7.43 11.30
CA GLU A 24 16.27 -6.41 10.33
C GLU A 24 15.46 -6.69 9.06
N PHE A 25 14.30 -6.05 8.94
CA PHE A 25 13.39 -6.27 7.82
C PHE A 25 14.01 -5.66 6.56
N LYS A 26 14.38 -6.53 5.64
CA LYS A 26 15.06 -6.19 4.40
C LYS A 26 14.03 -6.09 3.28
N VAL A 27 14.06 -4.98 2.54
CA VAL A 27 13.17 -4.75 1.38
C VAL A 27 13.34 -5.87 0.36
N GLU A 28 14.53 -6.47 0.30
CA GLU A 28 14.87 -7.62 -0.52
C GLU A 28 13.92 -8.81 -0.34
N THR A 29 13.44 -9.07 0.88
CA THR A 29 12.47 -10.15 1.15
C THR A 29 11.12 -9.90 0.46
N VAL A 30 10.72 -8.63 0.31
CA VAL A 30 9.50 -8.27 -0.42
C VAL A 30 9.65 -8.54 -1.91
N LEU A 31 10.87 -8.48 -2.47
CA LEU A 31 11.11 -8.82 -3.87
C LEU A 31 11.02 -10.33 -4.08
N GLU A 32 11.59 -11.11 -3.17
CA GLU A 32 11.51 -12.58 -3.21
C GLU A 32 10.03 -13.02 -3.21
N GLU A 33 9.23 -12.49 -2.27
CA GLU A 33 7.78 -12.74 -2.22
C GLU A 33 7.07 -12.37 -3.52
N ALA A 34 7.41 -11.22 -4.11
CA ALA A 34 6.81 -10.78 -5.37
C ALA A 34 7.09 -11.74 -6.54
N TYR A 35 8.28 -12.34 -6.57
CA TYR A 35 8.60 -13.38 -7.56
C TYR A 35 7.86 -14.69 -7.28
N GLU A 36 7.69 -15.08 -6.02
CA GLU A 36 6.92 -16.27 -5.63
C GLU A 36 5.43 -16.16 -6.00
N LEU A 37 4.86 -14.96 -5.86
CA LEU A 37 3.49 -14.65 -6.28
C LEU A 37 3.33 -14.57 -7.81
N GLY A 38 4.44 -14.60 -8.55
CA GLY A 38 4.47 -14.75 -10.01
C GLY A 38 4.55 -13.44 -10.78
N CYS A 39 5.16 -12.38 -10.23
CA CYS A 39 5.60 -11.23 -11.03
C CYS A 39 6.72 -11.61 -11.99
N GLU A 40 6.70 -11.05 -13.20
CA GLU A 40 7.75 -11.30 -14.21
C GLU A 40 9.03 -10.52 -13.91
N GLU A 41 8.89 -9.25 -13.52
CA GLU A 41 10.00 -8.37 -13.22
C GLU A 41 9.61 -7.43 -12.10
N VAL A 42 10.49 -7.33 -11.09
CA VAL A 42 10.29 -6.51 -9.90
C VAL A 42 11.59 -5.74 -9.62
N LYS A 43 11.47 -4.44 -9.36
CA LYS A 43 12.63 -3.58 -9.08
C LYS A 43 12.35 -2.61 -7.95
N ILE A 44 13.33 -2.44 -7.07
CA ILE A 44 13.36 -1.31 -6.14
C ILE A 44 13.73 -0.06 -6.93
N ILE A 45 12.94 0.99 -6.79
CA ILE A 45 13.21 2.31 -7.36
C ILE A 45 13.20 3.37 -6.26
N ASP A 46 13.85 4.50 -6.55
CA ASP A 46 13.70 5.72 -5.76
C ASP A 46 12.32 6.33 -6.09
N PRO A 47 11.43 6.57 -5.10
CA PRO A 47 10.16 7.25 -5.33
C PRO A 47 10.32 8.62 -6.01
N GLN A 48 11.44 9.31 -5.81
CA GLN A 48 11.72 10.60 -6.45
C GLN A 48 12.08 10.49 -7.94
N SER A 49 12.37 9.28 -8.44
CA SER A 49 12.56 9.02 -9.87
C SER A 49 11.24 8.94 -10.66
N ILE A 50 10.09 8.89 -9.97
CA ILE A 50 8.77 8.76 -10.60
C ILE A 50 8.35 10.11 -11.20
N ALA A 51 8.21 10.15 -12.53
CA ALA A 51 7.76 11.34 -13.23
C ALA A 51 6.24 11.53 -13.09
N VAL A 52 5.83 12.57 -12.35
CA VAL A 52 4.41 12.95 -12.20
C VAL A 52 4.04 14.10 -13.13
N GLY A 53 3.21 13.82 -14.13
CA GLY A 53 2.78 14.79 -15.15
C GLY A 53 1.32 15.23 -15.00
N ASN A 54 1.07 16.54 -15.04
CA ASN A 54 -0.29 17.09 -14.99
C ASN A 54 -1.16 16.62 -16.17
N TRP A 55 -0.54 16.35 -17.33
CA TRP A 55 -1.22 15.90 -18.54
C TRP A 55 -1.95 14.56 -18.37
N VAL A 56 -1.55 13.72 -17.40
CA VAL A 56 -2.17 12.40 -17.15
C VAL A 56 -3.66 12.57 -16.81
N GLN A 57 -4.00 13.57 -16.00
CA GLN A 57 -5.40 13.86 -15.68
C GLN A 57 -6.18 14.39 -16.89
N TRP A 58 -5.53 15.14 -17.77
CA TRP A 58 -6.17 15.60 -19.01
C TRP A 58 -6.51 14.42 -19.92
N LYS A 59 -5.63 13.41 -20.02
CA LYS A 59 -5.97 12.17 -20.75
C LYS A 59 -7.16 11.45 -20.13
N CYS A 60 -7.25 11.41 -18.80
CA CYS A 60 -8.40 10.84 -18.13
C CYS A 60 -9.69 11.62 -18.45
N ARG A 61 -9.65 12.95 -18.29
CA ARG A 61 -10.81 13.84 -18.47
C ARG A 61 -11.39 13.85 -19.88
N TYR A 62 -10.52 13.81 -20.88
CA TYR A 62 -10.94 13.97 -22.28
C TYR A 62 -10.84 12.69 -23.10
N GLY A 63 -10.20 11.63 -22.58
CA GLY A 63 -9.90 10.41 -23.32
C GLY A 63 -10.38 9.11 -22.66
N CYS A 64 -10.88 9.14 -21.42
CA CYS A 64 -11.33 7.93 -20.73
C CYS A 64 -12.86 7.81 -20.71
N ALA A 65 -13.38 6.66 -21.12
CA ALA A 65 -14.81 6.35 -21.02
C ALA A 65 -15.30 6.13 -19.58
N LEU A 66 -14.38 5.95 -18.62
CA LEU A 66 -14.64 5.73 -17.20
C LEU A 66 -14.46 6.99 -16.35
N TYR A 67 -14.19 8.16 -16.97
CA TYR A 67 -14.12 9.43 -16.24
C TYR A 67 -15.40 9.67 -15.43
N ASP A 68 -15.25 10.00 -14.14
CA ASP A 68 -16.34 10.25 -13.20
C ASP A 68 -17.29 9.05 -12.97
N LYS A 69 -16.83 7.82 -13.21
CA LYS A 69 -17.66 6.60 -13.06
C LYS A 69 -17.29 5.69 -11.89
N ASP A 70 -16.12 5.85 -11.28
CA ASP A 70 -15.67 5.06 -10.13
C ASP A 70 -14.68 5.84 -9.25
N GLY A 71 -14.21 5.20 -8.17
CA GLY A 71 -13.26 5.79 -7.22
C GLY A 71 -11.81 5.88 -7.71
N CYS A 72 -11.46 5.24 -8.82
CA CYS A 72 -10.13 5.29 -9.44
C CYS A 72 -9.98 6.48 -10.40
N HIS A 73 -11.07 7.17 -10.74
CA HIS A 73 -11.08 8.30 -11.65
C HIS A 73 -11.33 9.63 -10.90
N PRO A 74 -10.88 10.77 -11.46
CA PRO A 74 -11.29 12.07 -10.94
C PRO A 74 -12.82 12.16 -10.89
N PRO A 75 -13.41 12.77 -9.83
CA PRO A 75 -12.78 13.66 -8.84
C PRO A 75 -12.10 12.97 -7.63
N TYR A 76 -12.17 11.65 -7.52
CA TYR A 76 -11.67 10.91 -6.35
C TYR A 76 -10.20 10.52 -6.47
N ALA A 77 -9.69 10.38 -7.70
CA ALA A 77 -8.27 10.16 -7.94
C ALA A 77 -7.42 11.35 -7.46
N PRO A 78 -6.25 11.10 -6.86
CA PRO A 78 -5.39 12.16 -6.33
C PRO A 78 -4.90 13.11 -7.42
N SER A 79 -4.73 14.37 -7.04
CA SER A 79 -4.16 15.38 -7.93
C SER A 79 -2.67 15.10 -8.20
N ALA A 80 -2.15 15.58 -9.33
CA ALA A 80 -0.72 15.49 -9.61
C ALA A 80 0.14 16.18 -8.53
N GLU A 81 -0.38 17.21 -7.87
CA GLU A 81 0.29 17.87 -6.74
C GLU A 81 0.25 17.01 -5.47
N GLU A 82 -0.89 16.40 -5.15
CA GLU A 82 -1.02 15.48 -4.02
C GLU A 82 -0.12 14.25 -4.20
N THR A 83 -0.11 13.63 -5.38
CA THR A 83 0.79 12.51 -5.68
C THR A 83 2.25 12.90 -5.48
N LYS A 84 2.69 14.07 -5.94
CA LYS A 84 4.06 14.57 -5.71
C LYS A 84 4.40 14.75 -4.23
N LYS A 85 3.43 15.14 -3.40
CA LYS A 85 3.62 15.29 -1.95
C LYS A 85 3.75 13.92 -1.29
N ILE A 86 2.84 13.00 -1.60
CA ILE A 86 2.84 11.63 -1.05
C ILE A 86 4.13 10.90 -1.40
N LEU A 87 4.60 10.97 -2.65
CA LEU A 87 5.84 10.30 -3.07
C LEU A 87 7.09 10.73 -2.26
N LYS A 88 7.08 11.93 -1.66
CA LYS A 88 8.18 12.42 -0.80
C LYS A 88 8.17 11.81 0.59
N GLU A 89 7.09 11.16 1.00
CA GLU A 89 7.02 10.46 2.29
C GLU A 89 7.68 9.09 2.28
N TYR A 90 8.05 8.60 1.09
CA TYR A 90 8.62 7.28 0.88
C TYR A 90 10.10 7.38 0.52
N SER A 91 10.90 6.46 1.07
CA SER A 91 12.32 6.31 0.75
C SER A 91 12.59 5.20 -0.27
N LYS A 92 11.60 4.32 -0.49
CA LYS A 92 11.67 3.15 -1.37
C LYS A 92 10.31 2.96 -2.04
N ALA A 93 10.33 2.54 -3.30
CA ALA A 93 9.15 2.05 -4.00
C ALA A 93 9.51 0.76 -4.76
N ILE A 94 8.52 -0.09 -4.99
CA ILE A 94 8.67 -1.33 -5.76
C ILE A 94 7.89 -1.15 -7.06
N LEU A 95 8.58 -1.31 -8.19
CA LEU A 95 7.98 -1.31 -9.51
C LEU A 95 7.84 -2.75 -9.98
N MET A 96 6.61 -3.14 -10.29
CA MET A 96 6.28 -4.46 -10.81
C MET A 96 5.87 -4.37 -12.28
N LYS A 97 6.17 -5.42 -13.03
CA LYS A 97 5.79 -5.57 -14.42
C LYS A 97 5.26 -6.98 -14.67
N GLY A 98 4.25 -7.06 -15.52
CA GLY A 98 3.66 -8.30 -15.98
C GLY A 98 2.57 -8.04 -17.02
N PHE A 99 2.14 -9.09 -17.71
CA PHE A 99 1.13 -8.98 -18.78
C PHE A 99 -0.32 -8.89 -18.28
N ASN A 100 -0.63 -9.39 -17.09
CA ASN A 100 -1.99 -9.38 -16.53
C ASN A 100 -2.13 -8.30 -15.44
N GLY A 101 -2.83 -7.21 -15.78
CA GLY A 101 -3.02 -6.08 -14.86
C GLY A 101 -3.83 -6.42 -13.60
N SER A 102 -4.88 -7.22 -13.71
CA SER A 102 -5.70 -7.61 -12.55
C SER A 102 -4.89 -8.47 -11.58
N LYS A 103 -4.15 -9.44 -12.11
CA LYS A 103 -3.25 -10.27 -11.29
C LYS A 103 -2.15 -9.44 -10.63
N LEU A 104 -1.58 -8.45 -11.33
CA LEU A 104 -0.60 -7.54 -10.73
C LEU A 104 -1.21 -6.70 -9.60
N SER A 105 -2.46 -6.25 -9.74
CA SER A 105 -3.16 -5.54 -8.66
C SER A 105 -3.38 -6.43 -7.44
N GLU A 106 -3.73 -7.70 -7.62
CA GLU A 106 -3.85 -8.69 -6.53
C GLU A 106 -2.50 -8.88 -5.81
N ILE A 107 -1.44 -9.13 -6.57
CA ILE A 107 -0.08 -9.27 -6.03
C ILE A 107 0.35 -8.00 -5.28
N ALA A 108 0.00 -6.81 -5.78
CA ALA A 108 0.33 -5.56 -5.11
C ALA A 108 -0.30 -5.46 -3.71
N ILE A 109 -1.56 -5.91 -3.58
CA ILE A 109 -2.29 -5.91 -2.31
C ILE A 109 -1.70 -6.94 -1.34
N ASP A 110 -1.38 -8.13 -1.83
CA ASP A 110 -0.74 -9.17 -1.02
C ASP A 110 0.63 -8.71 -0.51
N LEU A 111 1.42 -8.04 -1.36
CA LEU A 111 2.71 -7.45 -0.98
C LEU A 111 2.58 -6.27 -0.02
N GLU A 112 1.52 -5.48 -0.11
CA GLU A 112 1.22 -4.44 0.89
C GLU A 112 1.02 -5.07 2.27
N GLY A 113 0.19 -6.11 2.36
CA GLY A 113 -0.03 -6.88 3.58
C GLY A 113 1.24 -7.51 4.12
N PHE A 114 2.01 -8.17 3.25
CA PHE A 114 3.30 -8.75 3.62
C PHE A 114 4.28 -7.69 4.15
N ALA A 115 4.43 -6.56 3.45
CA ALA A 115 5.29 -5.47 3.90
C ALA A 115 4.83 -4.90 5.25
N TYR A 116 3.52 -4.79 5.48
CA TYR A 116 2.96 -4.38 6.76
C TYR A 116 3.36 -5.35 7.90
N GLU A 117 3.27 -6.66 7.67
CA GLU A 117 3.73 -7.69 8.62
C GLU A 117 5.24 -7.60 8.90
N LEU A 118 6.02 -7.16 7.90
CA LEU A 118 7.43 -6.84 8.03
C LEU A 118 7.70 -5.51 8.78
N GLY A 119 6.68 -4.87 9.33
CA GLY A 119 6.80 -3.61 10.09
C GLY A 119 6.84 -2.35 9.23
N TYR A 120 6.66 -2.44 7.91
CA TYR A 120 6.50 -1.27 7.04
C TYR A 120 5.07 -0.73 7.14
N TYR A 121 4.72 -0.09 8.26
CA TYR A 121 3.36 0.39 8.54
C TYR A 121 2.79 1.39 7.52
N LYS A 122 3.65 2.08 6.74
CA LYS A 122 3.25 2.98 5.65
C LYS A 122 3.16 2.29 4.28
N ALA A 123 3.35 0.97 4.20
CA ALA A 123 3.23 0.23 2.95
C ALA A 123 1.89 0.57 2.28
N PHE A 124 1.95 0.89 0.99
CA PHE A 124 0.79 1.33 0.22
C PHE A 124 0.97 0.96 -1.25
N ALA A 125 0.03 0.21 -1.79
CA ALA A 125 -0.01 -0.26 -3.16
C ALA A 125 -0.79 0.71 -4.04
N LEU A 126 -0.11 1.24 -5.06
CA LEU A 126 -0.73 1.97 -6.16
C LEU A 126 -1.07 1.01 -7.29
N ILE A 127 -2.35 0.63 -7.40
CA ILE A 127 -2.84 -0.27 -8.44
C ILE A 127 -3.37 0.48 -9.66
N ALA A 128 -3.20 -0.10 -10.85
CA ALA A 128 -3.58 0.52 -12.13
C ALA A 128 -5.03 0.22 -12.55
N LEU A 129 -5.57 -0.91 -12.08
CA LEU A 129 -6.92 -1.36 -12.42
C LEU A 129 -7.62 -1.88 -11.17
N PRO A 130 -8.94 -1.61 -11.02
CA PRO A 130 -9.71 -2.18 -9.94
C PRO A 130 -9.75 -3.71 -10.07
N VAL A 131 -9.48 -4.40 -8.97
CA VAL A 131 -9.67 -5.85 -8.89
C VAL A 131 -11.18 -6.10 -8.88
N THR A 132 -11.71 -6.58 -10.01
CA THR A 132 -13.11 -7.03 -10.09
C THR A 132 -13.14 -8.54 -10.31
N PRO A 133 -14.00 -9.29 -9.58
CA PRO A 133 -14.16 -10.72 -9.81
C PRO A 133 -14.56 -10.97 -11.26
N GLY A 134 -13.73 -11.72 -12.02
CA GLY A 134 -13.98 -12.04 -13.43
C GLY A 134 -13.25 -11.16 -14.45
N SER A 135 -12.32 -10.30 -14.03
CA SER A 135 -11.38 -9.60 -14.92
C SER A 135 -10.19 -10.51 -15.28
N THR A 136 -10.45 -11.55 -16.07
CA THR A 136 -9.42 -12.40 -16.72
C THR A 136 -9.33 -12.08 -18.20
#